data_AF-A0AA42Z546-F1
#
_entry.id   AF-A0AA42Z546-F1
#
_cell.length_a   1.000
_cell.length_b   1.000
_cell.length_c   1.000
_cell.angle_alpha   90.00
_cell.angle_beta   90.00
_cell.angle_gamma   90.00
#
_symmetry.space_group_name_H-M   'P 1'
#
loop_
_entity.id
_entity.type
_entity.pdbx_description
1 polymer ?
#
loop_
_entity_poly.entity_id
_entity_poly.type
_entity_poly.pdbx_seq_one_letter_code
_entity_poly.pdbx_strand_id
1 'polypeptide(L)'
;MIYNAKPYAMSPYKFRHGNFQPNAVGNDIVAFITTSPTNSTFEGLIKNLASMYDVDIQTLEADARAFLDDCIHRDILINPDVKREGEAVVEEIHKIQESIPELTIDKFGYLATLGKPWTPGCQSCSRGKWAVFNVGIGCNLDCWYCPYTGGLEKEQLDQTQGTQGGIEHISFMGLRFSFQELKLQFDLIADKFDAFAWIGGEPMMPQVLDDALPMIKYFHETYPDYHQWMYTNGSYATTENMQRLYDVGIRELRFNLSAVGFSRKVIARMKEAKKIFPYVCMEIPMTKKSYEGLMTHYKEILDTGLDQMNLAEFMVGDTQINNGDELEEEGKLYNFKGFICSPVSSRQYTYKVIKQAAEEKWPVVINDCSNEYKYYKLSIQENKGVNIFQGRVGYWNNHYSLEDIEKFNEKMG
;
A
#
# COMPACT_ATOMS: atom_id res chain seq x y z
N MET A 1 -5.50 35.85 13.13
CA MET A 1 -5.85 35.54 11.73
C MET A 1 -5.77 34.03 11.59
N ILE A 2 -6.92 33.37 11.63
CA ILE A 2 -7.04 31.91 11.63
C ILE A 2 -6.99 31.47 10.17
N TYR A 3 -5.96 30.70 9.80
CA TYR A 3 -5.80 30.14 8.46
C TYR A 3 -6.88 29.07 8.23
N ASN A 4 -7.78 29.35 7.29
CA ASN A 4 -8.72 28.39 6.71
C ASN A 4 -7.92 27.31 5.94
N ALA A 5 -7.60 26.20 6.59
CA ALA A 5 -7.19 24.98 5.90
C ALA A 5 -8.43 24.36 5.24
N LYS A 6 -8.51 24.42 3.90
CA LYS A 6 -9.48 23.62 3.14
C LYS A 6 -9.15 22.14 3.38
N PRO A 7 -10.12 21.28 3.75
CA PRO A 7 -9.91 19.84 3.73
C PRO A 7 -9.58 19.43 2.30
N TYR A 8 -8.60 18.53 2.12
CA TYR A 8 -8.41 17.82 0.87
C TYR A 8 -9.75 17.18 0.50
N ALA A 9 -10.37 17.70 -0.55
CA ALA A 9 -11.56 17.11 -1.13
C ALA A 9 -11.14 15.80 -1.77
N MET A 10 -11.65 14.66 -1.27
CA MET A 10 -11.84 13.51 -2.15
C MET A 10 -12.65 14.02 -3.34
N SER A 11 -12.28 13.62 -4.56
CA SER A 11 -13.02 14.00 -5.77
C SER A 11 -14.51 13.77 -5.54
N PRO A 12 -15.37 14.78 -5.71
CA PRO A 12 -16.77 14.68 -5.33
C PRO A 12 -17.46 13.65 -6.21
N TYR A 13 -18.06 12.63 -5.61
CA TYR A 13 -19.18 11.93 -6.25
C TYR A 13 -20.24 13.00 -6.49
N LYS A 14 -20.38 13.46 -7.75
CA LYS A 14 -21.48 14.33 -8.14
C LYS A 14 -22.74 13.48 -8.16
N PHE A 15 -23.45 13.42 -7.03
CA PHE A 15 -24.85 13.01 -7.03
C PHE A 15 -25.61 13.86 -8.07
N ARG A 16 -26.48 13.21 -8.85
CA ARG A 16 -27.12 13.79 -10.05
C ARG A 16 -28.03 14.99 -9.76
N HIS A 17 -28.29 15.29 -8.49
CA HIS A 17 -29.13 16.40 -8.06
C HIS A 17 -28.33 17.33 -7.13
N GLY A 18 -28.20 18.59 -7.56
CA GLY A 18 -27.30 19.58 -6.97
C GLY A 18 -27.58 19.92 -5.51
N ASN A 19 -26.51 20.35 -4.83
CA ASN A 19 -26.42 20.90 -3.47
C ASN A 19 -26.30 19.92 -2.29
N PHE A 20 -25.53 18.83 -2.43
CA PHE A 20 -25.02 18.08 -1.27
C PHE A 20 -23.55 18.41 -0.98
N GLN A 21 -23.18 18.48 0.30
CA GLN A 21 -21.79 18.31 0.72
C GLN A 21 -21.48 16.80 0.65
N PRO A 22 -20.74 16.30 -0.37
CA PRO A 22 -20.72 14.87 -0.72
C PRO A 22 -20.08 13.96 0.34
N ASN A 23 -19.33 14.53 1.29
CA ASN A 23 -18.41 13.76 2.13
C ASN A 23 -19.04 13.25 3.44
N ALA A 24 -20.09 13.88 3.97
CA ALA A 24 -20.64 13.49 5.28
C ALA A 24 -21.64 12.34 5.14
N VAL A 25 -22.66 12.54 4.29
CA VAL A 25 -23.76 11.60 4.10
C VAL A 25 -23.31 10.27 3.49
N GLY A 26 -22.39 10.31 2.51
CA GLY A 26 -21.82 9.10 1.90
C GLY A 26 -21.02 8.28 2.90
N ASN A 27 -20.20 8.93 3.75
CA ASN A 27 -19.43 8.27 4.80
C ASN A 27 -20.35 7.65 5.87
N ASP A 28 -21.46 8.29 6.21
CA ASP A 28 -22.41 7.77 7.21
C ASP A 28 -23.22 6.58 6.69
N ILE A 29 -23.60 6.59 5.41
CA ILE A 29 -24.25 5.44 4.74
C ILE A 29 -23.28 4.24 4.71
N VAL A 30 -22.02 4.48 4.34
CA VAL A 30 -20.94 3.48 4.28
C VAL A 30 -20.61 2.91 5.68
N ALA A 31 -20.51 3.77 6.69
CA ALA A 31 -20.29 3.37 8.08
C ALA A 31 -21.42 2.48 8.59
N PHE A 32 -22.68 2.75 8.24
CA PHE A 32 -23.81 1.94 8.72
C PHE A 32 -23.87 0.54 8.10
N ILE A 33 -23.68 0.40 6.79
CA ILE A 33 -23.72 -0.90 6.09
C ILE A 33 -22.71 -1.89 6.67
N THR A 34 -21.60 -1.35 7.16
CA THR A 34 -20.45 -2.13 7.64
C THR A 34 -20.37 -2.29 9.15
N THR A 35 -21.12 -1.50 9.93
CA THR A 35 -21.06 -1.52 11.40
C THR A 35 -22.39 -1.83 12.09
N SER A 36 -23.53 -1.87 11.38
CA SER A 36 -24.82 -2.08 12.05
C SER A 36 -24.99 -3.50 12.58
N PRO A 37 -25.15 -3.68 13.90
CA PRO A 37 -25.61 -4.93 14.47
C PRO A 37 -27.13 -5.01 14.26
N THR A 38 -27.56 -5.86 13.31
CA THR A 38 -28.86 -6.57 13.19
C THR A 38 -30.22 -5.88 13.49
N ASN A 39 -30.32 -4.61 13.90
CA ASN A 39 -31.58 -4.04 14.44
C ASN A 39 -32.00 -2.66 13.90
N SER A 40 -31.27 -2.07 12.95
CA SER A 40 -31.68 -0.83 12.27
C SER A 40 -32.05 -1.12 10.82
N THR A 41 -33.30 -0.85 10.44
CA THR A 41 -33.74 -1.00 9.04
C THR A 41 -33.18 0.14 8.20
N PHE A 42 -32.86 -0.14 6.93
CA PHE A 42 -32.41 0.86 5.94
C PHE A 42 -33.32 2.10 5.92
N GLU A 43 -34.64 1.90 5.96
CA GLU A 43 -35.64 2.96 6.04
C GLU A 43 -35.52 3.83 7.31
N GLY A 44 -35.14 3.25 8.44
CA GLY A 44 -34.94 3.98 9.70
C GLY A 44 -33.71 4.91 9.63
N LEU A 45 -32.64 4.46 8.96
CA LEU A 45 -31.43 5.27 8.75
C LEU A 45 -31.71 6.43 7.81
N ILE A 46 -32.32 6.18 6.64
CA ILE A 46 -32.61 7.25 5.67
C ILE A 46 -33.46 8.34 6.32
N LYS A 47 -34.45 7.98 7.16
CA LYS A 47 -35.23 8.95 7.93
C LYS A 47 -34.38 9.78 8.90
N ASN A 48 -33.44 9.14 9.61
CA ASN A 48 -32.55 9.83 10.54
C ASN A 48 -31.57 10.76 9.82
N LEU A 49 -30.95 10.30 8.73
CA LEU A 49 -30.02 11.09 7.93
C LEU A 49 -30.74 12.24 7.22
N ALA A 50 -31.91 11.99 6.63
CA ALA A 50 -32.76 13.03 6.05
C ALA A 50 -33.10 14.11 7.06
N SER A 51 -33.45 13.73 8.29
CA SER A 51 -33.70 14.68 9.38
C SER A 51 -32.44 15.41 9.85
N MET A 52 -31.28 14.75 9.86
CA MET A 52 -30.02 15.32 10.33
C MET A 52 -29.43 16.33 9.35
N TYR A 53 -29.61 16.09 8.06
CA TYR A 53 -29.07 16.91 6.98
C TYR A 53 -30.10 17.84 6.34
N ASP A 54 -31.35 17.83 6.79
CA ASP A 54 -32.48 18.58 6.23
C ASP A 54 -32.68 18.32 4.73
N VAL A 55 -32.77 17.03 4.40
CA VAL A 55 -32.83 16.52 3.03
C VAL A 55 -34.13 15.74 2.83
N ASP A 56 -34.70 15.82 1.63
CA ASP A 56 -35.83 14.99 1.26
C ASP A 56 -35.48 13.48 1.30
N ILE A 57 -36.31 12.72 2.03
CA ILE A 57 -36.14 11.28 2.26
C ILE A 57 -36.07 10.52 0.94
N GLN A 58 -36.90 10.85 -0.06
CA GLN A 58 -36.94 10.11 -1.33
C GLN A 58 -35.68 10.34 -2.15
N THR A 59 -35.17 11.57 -2.16
CA THR A 59 -33.91 11.94 -2.81
C THR A 59 -32.73 11.22 -2.17
N LEU A 60 -32.65 11.25 -0.84
CA LEU A 60 -31.60 10.57 -0.09
C LEU A 60 -31.68 9.04 -0.27
N GLU A 61 -32.88 8.48 -0.29
CA GLU A 61 -33.09 7.05 -0.53
C GLU A 61 -32.63 6.65 -1.94
N ALA A 62 -32.97 7.44 -2.97
CA ALA A 62 -32.55 7.19 -4.33
C ALA A 62 -31.02 7.26 -4.49
N ASP A 63 -30.38 8.25 -3.88
CA ASP A 63 -28.92 8.41 -3.88
C ASP A 63 -28.22 7.29 -3.10
N ALA A 64 -28.76 6.91 -1.94
CA ALA A 64 -28.24 5.80 -1.14
C ALA A 64 -28.42 4.45 -1.85
N ARG A 65 -29.55 4.23 -2.53
CA ARG A 65 -29.80 3.04 -3.35
C ARG A 65 -28.90 3.02 -4.59
N ALA A 66 -28.72 4.14 -5.28
CA ALA A 66 -27.80 4.22 -6.40
C ALA A 66 -26.35 3.97 -5.98
N PHE A 67 -25.94 4.46 -4.80
CA PHE A 67 -24.64 4.19 -4.21
C PHE A 67 -24.47 2.73 -3.77
N LEU A 68 -25.49 2.15 -3.13
CA LEU A 68 -25.54 0.74 -2.77
C LEU A 68 -25.50 -0.16 -4.01
N ASP A 69 -26.29 0.16 -5.02
CA ASP A 69 -26.27 -0.52 -6.30
C ASP A 69 -24.89 -0.37 -6.93
N ASP A 70 -24.23 0.78 -6.90
CA ASP A 70 -22.85 0.94 -7.39
C ASP A 70 -21.83 0.10 -6.58
N CYS A 71 -21.95 0.04 -5.26
CA CYS A 71 -21.07 -0.77 -4.39
C CYS A 71 -21.30 -2.28 -4.61
N ILE A 72 -22.57 -2.70 -4.65
CA ILE A 72 -22.99 -4.07 -4.93
C ILE A 72 -22.60 -4.43 -6.37
N HIS A 73 -22.69 -3.49 -7.32
CA HIS A 73 -22.23 -3.68 -8.69
C HIS A 73 -20.70 -3.74 -8.77
N ARG A 74 -19.91 -3.06 -7.93
CA ARG A 74 -18.45 -3.23 -7.90
C ARG A 74 -18.01 -4.60 -7.38
N ASP A 75 -18.73 -5.18 -6.42
CA ASP A 75 -18.45 -6.53 -5.89
C ASP A 75 -19.07 -7.67 -6.75
N ILE A 76 -20.21 -7.42 -7.41
CA ILE A 76 -20.95 -8.41 -8.22
C ILE A 76 -20.61 -8.33 -9.72
N LEU A 77 -20.22 -7.16 -10.22
CA LEU A 77 -19.69 -6.94 -11.57
C LEU A 77 -18.19 -6.64 -11.52
N ILE A 78 -17.39 -7.56 -10.99
CA ILE A 78 -16.15 -7.81 -11.75
C ILE A 78 -16.67 -8.28 -13.10
N ASN A 79 -16.56 -7.43 -14.14
CA ASN A 79 -16.90 -7.80 -15.50
C ASN A 79 -16.42 -9.25 -15.71
N PRO A 80 -17.29 -10.21 -16.08
CA PRO A 80 -16.90 -11.60 -16.21
C PRO A 80 -15.66 -11.81 -17.08
N ASP A 81 -15.38 -10.89 -18.02
CA ASP A 81 -14.16 -10.88 -18.81
C ASP A 81 -12.95 -10.40 -18.00
N VAL A 82 -13.02 -9.26 -17.29
CA VAL A 82 -11.95 -8.80 -16.37
C VAL A 82 -11.66 -9.82 -15.27
N LYS A 83 -12.70 -10.49 -14.76
CA LYS A 83 -12.58 -11.59 -13.81
C LYS A 83 -11.84 -12.77 -14.44
N ARG A 84 -12.24 -13.18 -15.64
CA ARG A 84 -11.62 -14.28 -16.39
C ARG A 84 -10.16 -13.97 -16.76
N GLU A 85 -9.85 -12.72 -17.11
CA GLU A 85 -8.47 -12.28 -17.39
C GLU A 85 -7.61 -12.35 -16.13
N GLY A 86 -8.11 -11.84 -14.99
CA GLY A 86 -7.42 -11.98 -13.71
C GLY A 86 -7.21 -13.45 -13.31
N GLU A 87 -8.23 -14.31 -13.50
CA GLU A 87 -8.12 -15.75 -13.25
C GLU A 87 -7.12 -16.43 -14.18
N ALA A 88 -7.09 -16.09 -15.47
CA ALA A 88 -6.13 -16.62 -16.44
C ALA A 88 -4.68 -16.23 -16.11
N VAL A 89 -4.45 -14.99 -15.66
CA VAL A 89 -3.14 -14.54 -15.18
C VAL A 89 -2.72 -15.34 -13.96
N VAL A 90 -3.61 -15.52 -12.98
CA VAL A 90 -3.33 -16.32 -11.78
C VAL A 90 -3.00 -17.77 -12.16
N GLU A 91 -3.73 -18.37 -13.11
CA GLU A 91 -3.41 -19.72 -13.62
C GLU A 91 -2.05 -19.81 -14.32
N GLU A 92 -1.68 -18.81 -15.12
CA GLU A 92 -0.34 -18.72 -15.72
C GLU A 92 0.74 -18.68 -14.63
N ILE A 93 0.53 -17.85 -13.61
CA ILE A 93 1.46 -17.75 -12.50
C ILE A 93 1.56 -19.06 -11.72
N HIS A 94 0.46 -19.76 -11.46
CA HIS A 94 0.48 -21.08 -10.81
C HIS A 94 1.31 -22.10 -11.62
N LYS A 95 1.18 -22.11 -12.95
CA LYS A 95 2.02 -22.98 -13.81
C LYS A 95 3.50 -22.64 -13.69
N ILE A 96 3.84 -21.36 -13.57
CA ILE A 96 5.23 -20.93 -13.35
C ILE A 96 5.71 -21.36 -11.96
N GLN A 97 4.90 -21.19 -10.92
CA GLN A 97 5.19 -21.64 -9.56
C GLN A 97 5.48 -23.15 -9.50
N GLU A 98 4.65 -23.97 -10.16
CA GLU A 98 4.83 -25.43 -10.25
C GLU A 98 6.15 -25.83 -10.92
N SER A 99 6.69 -24.97 -11.79
CA SER A 99 7.96 -25.21 -12.47
C SER A 99 9.21 -24.94 -11.61
N ILE A 100 9.05 -24.38 -10.40
CA ILE A 100 10.14 -24.00 -9.50
C ILE A 100 10.05 -24.84 -8.21
N PRO A 101 10.74 -26.00 -8.14
CA PRO A 101 10.57 -26.95 -7.03
C PRO A 101 11.08 -26.42 -5.68
N GLU A 102 11.99 -25.44 -5.66
CA GLU A 102 12.50 -24.79 -4.45
C GLU A 102 11.50 -23.80 -3.83
N LEU A 103 10.45 -23.43 -4.56
CA LEU A 103 9.47 -22.46 -4.11
C LEU A 103 8.60 -23.06 -3.00
N THR A 104 8.53 -22.37 -1.87
CA THR A 104 7.54 -22.69 -0.85
C THR A 104 6.29 -21.88 -1.11
N ILE A 105 5.17 -22.57 -1.21
CA ILE A 105 3.85 -21.98 -1.41
C ILE A 105 3.01 -22.26 -0.16
N ASP A 106 2.51 -21.21 0.49
CA ASP A 106 1.62 -21.28 1.65
C ASP A 106 0.28 -20.58 1.36
N LYS A 107 -0.68 -20.68 2.29
CA LYS A 107 -1.97 -19.98 2.28
C LYS A 107 -2.77 -20.25 1.01
N PHE A 108 -2.89 -21.53 0.63
CA PHE A 108 -3.67 -21.97 -0.54
C PHE A 108 -3.17 -21.43 -1.89
N GLY A 109 -1.87 -21.19 -2.05
CA GLY A 109 -1.32 -20.73 -3.34
C GLY A 109 -0.93 -19.27 -3.37
N TYR A 110 -1.41 -18.47 -2.42
CA TYR A 110 -1.28 -17.01 -2.49
C TYR A 110 0.06 -16.46 -2.01
N LEU A 111 0.86 -17.26 -1.29
CA LEU A 111 2.10 -16.81 -0.69
C LEU A 111 3.27 -17.66 -1.15
N ALA A 112 3.96 -17.18 -2.19
CA ALA A 112 5.13 -17.81 -2.76
C ALA A 112 6.42 -17.17 -2.21
N THR A 113 7.35 -18.03 -1.78
CA THR A 113 8.65 -17.59 -1.26
C THR A 113 9.76 -18.55 -1.68
N LEU A 114 10.90 -17.99 -2.04
CA LEU A 114 12.14 -18.73 -2.20
C LEU A 114 12.99 -18.51 -0.95
N GLY A 115 13.24 -19.58 -0.19
CA GLY A 115 14.07 -19.54 1.01
C GLY A 115 13.32 -19.18 2.31
N LYS A 116 13.96 -19.51 3.43
CA LYS A 116 13.53 -19.26 4.83
C LYS A 116 14.79 -19.18 5.73
N PRO A 117 14.72 -18.57 6.93
CA PRO A 117 13.56 -17.95 7.58
C PRO A 117 13.27 -16.52 7.09
N TRP A 118 12.01 -16.08 7.19
CA TRP A 118 11.61 -14.70 6.87
C TRP A 118 11.97 -13.72 7.97
N THR A 119 12.12 -12.44 7.62
CA THR A 119 12.24 -11.39 8.64
C THR A 119 10.99 -11.30 9.52
N PRO A 120 11.12 -10.86 10.79
CA PRO A 120 9.97 -10.77 11.70
C PRO A 120 8.85 -9.87 11.15
N GLY A 121 9.19 -8.80 10.42
CA GLY A 121 8.20 -7.95 9.76
C GLY A 121 7.36 -8.71 8.74
N CYS A 122 7.96 -9.57 7.91
CA CYS A 122 7.21 -10.39 6.96
C CYS A 122 6.44 -11.53 7.62
N GLN A 123 6.95 -12.11 8.71
CA GLN A 123 6.19 -13.08 9.52
C GLN A 123 4.93 -12.45 10.14
N SER A 124 5.02 -11.24 10.69
CA SER A 124 3.85 -10.50 11.19
C SER A 124 2.89 -10.10 10.07
N CYS A 125 3.43 -9.61 8.94
CA CYS A 125 2.67 -9.29 7.75
C CYS A 125 1.81 -10.48 7.27
N SER A 126 2.39 -11.67 7.23
CA SER A 126 1.70 -12.89 6.77
C SER A 126 0.56 -13.37 7.64
N ARG A 127 0.57 -12.97 8.91
CA ARG A 127 -0.45 -13.34 9.89
C ARG A 127 -1.51 -12.26 10.07
N GLY A 128 -1.44 -11.14 9.33
CA GLY A 128 -2.35 -10.03 9.54
C GLY A 128 -2.20 -9.44 10.96
N LYS A 129 -0.97 -9.28 11.44
CA LYS A 129 -0.68 -8.82 12.81
C LYS A 129 0.22 -7.58 12.87
N TRP A 130 0.29 -6.80 11.80
CA TRP A 130 1.08 -5.57 11.80
C TRP A 130 0.21 -4.32 11.73
N ALA A 131 0.61 -3.30 12.46
CA ALA A 131 0.03 -1.97 12.39
C ALA A 131 0.87 -1.10 11.44
N VAL A 132 0.23 -0.21 10.67
CA VAL A 132 0.92 0.65 9.69
C VAL A 132 0.75 2.11 10.06
N PHE A 133 1.87 2.79 10.23
CA PHE A 133 1.97 4.23 10.41
C PHE A 133 2.57 4.84 9.15
N ASN A 134 1.88 5.81 8.56
CA ASN A 134 2.42 6.66 7.51
C ASN A 134 2.98 7.92 8.18
N VAL A 135 4.27 8.22 8.01
CA VAL A 135 4.94 9.40 8.61
C VAL A 135 4.87 10.66 7.73
N GLY A 136 4.02 10.63 6.70
CA GLY A 136 3.87 11.71 5.72
C GLY A 136 4.34 11.29 4.34
N ILE A 137 3.82 11.97 3.32
CA ILE A 137 4.15 11.72 1.90
C ILE A 137 5.33 12.55 1.39
N GLY A 138 5.89 13.42 2.24
CA GLY A 138 7.07 14.22 1.90
C GLY A 138 8.22 13.34 1.39
N CYS A 139 8.68 13.62 0.17
CA CYS A 139 9.71 12.86 -0.51
C CYS A 139 10.59 13.78 -1.35
N ASN A 140 11.85 13.40 -1.50
CA ASN A 140 12.84 14.10 -2.32
C ASN A 140 12.95 13.55 -3.76
N LEU A 141 12.03 12.67 -4.15
CA LEU A 141 12.01 11.96 -5.44
C LEU A 141 10.61 11.99 -6.05
N ASP A 142 10.52 11.75 -7.35
CA ASP A 142 9.35 11.85 -8.21
C ASP A 142 9.12 10.57 -9.04
N CYS A 143 9.28 9.40 -8.42
CA CYS A 143 9.19 8.11 -9.10
C CYS A 143 7.89 7.98 -9.92
N TRP A 144 7.97 7.54 -11.18
CA TRP A 144 6.79 7.40 -12.06
C TRP A 144 5.74 6.41 -11.51
N TYR A 145 6.18 5.40 -10.77
CA TYR A 145 5.32 4.41 -10.10
C TYR A 145 4.82 4.88 -8.73
N CYS A 146 5.12 6.11 -8.30
CA CYS A 146 4.75 6.61 -6.97
C CYS A 146 3.23 6.66 -6.82
N PRO A 147 2.64 6.03 -5.79
CA PRO A 147 1.19 6.04 -5.59
C PRO A 147 0.63 7.44 -5.27
N TYR A 148 1.49 8.40 -4.90
CA TYR A 148 1.07 9.76 -4.54
C TYR A 148 1.25 10.78 -5.65
N THR A 149 2.29 10.61 -6.48
CA THR A 149 2.75 11.66 -7.39
C THR A 149 3.09 11.15 -8.79
N GLY A 150 3.11 9.84 -9.03
CA GLY A 150 3.49 9.30 -10.32
C GLY A 150 2.44 9.62 -11.38
N GLY A 151 2.86 10.04 -12.58
CA GLY A 151 1.94 10.49 -13.64
C GLY A 151 1.31 11.88 -13.40
N LEU A 152 1.78 12.64 -12.41
CA LEU A 152 1.46 14.05 -12.26
C LEU A 152 2.35 14.92 -13.14
N GLU A 153 1.76 15.97 -13.71
CA GLU A 153 2.49 17.02 -14.41
C GLU A 153 3.31 17.87 -13.45
N LYS A 154 4.34 18.54 -13.96
CA LYS A 154 5.28 19.34 -13.15
C LYS A 154 4.58 20.38 -12.26
N GLU A 155 3.56 21.08 -12.77
CA GLU A 155 2.82 22.08 -12.01
C GLU A 155 2.03 21.46 -10.83
N GLN A 156 1.60 20.20 -10.96
CA GLN A 156 0.94 19.43 -9.90
C GLN A 156 1.96 18.87 -8.91
N LEU A 157 3.15 18.47 -9.40
CA LEU A 157 4.27 18.10 -8.55
C LEU A 157 4.71 19.27 -7.67
N ASP A 158 4.85 20.48 -8.21
CA ASP A 158 5.26 21.67 -7.44
C ASP A 158 4.24 22.03 -6.32
N GLN A 159 2.95 21.69 -6.51
CA GLN A 159 1.91 21.84 -5.49
C GLN A 159 1.94 20.73 -4.41
N THR A 160 2.51 19.57 -4.73
CA THR A 160 2.61 18.42 -3.81
C THR A 160 3.96 18.35 -3.09
N GLN A 161 5.05 18.80 -3.71
CA GLN A 161 6.44 18.69 -3.22
C GLN A 161 6.82 19.65 -2.07
N GLY A 162 5.88 20.44 -1.55
CA GLY A 162 6.12 21.35 -0.42
C GLY A 162 5.23 21.13 0.79
N THR A 163 4.30 20.17 0.74
CA THR A 163 3.35 19.92 1.83
C THR A 163 3.27 18.44 2.13
N GLN A 164 3.15 18.09 3.41
CA GLN A 164 2.88 16.75 3.94
C GLN A 164 4.06 15.89 4.46
N GLY A 165 5.08 16.52 5.06
CA GLY A 165 5.88 15.90 6.12
C GLY A 165 5.56 16.60 7.44
N GLY A 166 5.35 15.86 8.54
CA GLY A 166 4.98 16.46 9.81
C GLY A 166 4.14 15.54 10.71
N ILE A 167 4.12 15.76 12.04
CA ILE A 167 3.17 15.08 12.94
C ILE A 167 1.70 15.22 12.45
N GLU A 168 1.36 16.34 11.83
CA GLU A 168 0.01 16.61 11.31
C GLU A 168 -0.40 15.71 10.11
N HIS A 169 0.56 15.00 9.53
CA HIS A 169 0.36 14.12 8.38
C HIS A 169 0.48 12.64 8.71
N ILE A 170 0.65 12.31 9.99
CA ILE A 170 0.69 10.93 10.42
C ILE A 170 -0.68 10.31 10.21
N SER A 171 -0.71 9.22 9.46
CA SER A 171 -1.91 8.40 9.35
C SER A 171 -1.66 7.00 9.90
N PHE A 172 -2.64 6.49 10.64
CA PHE A 172 -2.70 5.10 11.02
C PHE A 172 -3.74 4.41 10.16
N MET A 173 -3.29 3.44 9.38
CA MET A 173 -4.15 2.66 8.47
C MET A 173 -4.98 3.52 7.48
N GLY A 174 -4.47 4.70 7.09
CA GLY A 174 -5.11 5.60 6.12
C GLY A 174 -5.92 6.75 6.74
N LEU A 175 -6.16 6.71 8.04
CA LEU A 175 -6.86 7.77 8.78
C LEU A 175 -5.87 8.66 9.53
N ARG A 176 -6.09 9.99 9.50
CA ARG A 176 -5.25 10.95 10.21
C ARG A 176 -5.61 10.96 11.69
N PHE A 177 -4.59 10.86 12.53
CA PHE A 177 -4.72 10.95 13.98
C PHE A 177 -3.59 11.81 14.52
N SER A 178 -3.91 12.64 15.51
CA SER A 178 -2.90 13.21 16.38
C SER A 178 -2.20 12.10 17.16
N PHE A 179 -0.99 12.40 17.66
CA PHE A 179 -0.26 11.41 18.44
C PHE A 179 -1.00 10.95 19.70
N GLN A 180 -1.81 11.81 20.34
CA GLN A 180 -2.61 11.40 21.51
C GLN A 180 -3.77 10.49 21.12
N GLU A 181 -4.42 10.74 19.98
CA GLU A 181 -5.46 9.84 19.47
C GLU A 181 -4.87 8.47 19.12
N LEU A 182 -3.67 8.42 18.53
CA LEU A 182 -2.99 7.14 18.26
C LEU A 182 -2.79 6.32 19.55
N LYS A 183 -2.36 6.95 20.64
CA LYS A 183 -2.19 6.26 21.93
C LYS A 183 -3.51 5.63 22.38
N LEU A 184 -4.58 6.41 22.39
CA LEU A 184 -5.92 5.95 22.76
C LEU A 184 -6.42 4.81 21.86
N GLN A 185 -6.19 4.92 20.55
CA GLN A 185 -6.57 3.86 19.61
C GLN A 185 -5.83 2.57 19.96
N PHE A 186 -4.51 2.63 20.16
CA PHE A 186 -3.70 1.44 20.44
C PHE A 186 -4.03 0.79 21.78
N ASP A 187 -4.40 1.55 22.82
CA ASP A 187 -4.86 0.98 24.08
C ASP A 187 -6.06 0.01 23.89
N LEU A 188 -6.86 0.17 22.82
CA LEU A 188 -8.04 -0.64 22.54
C LEU A 188 -7.78 -1.83 21.61
N ILE A 189 -6.71 -1.81 20.81
CA ILE A 189 -6.49 -2.79 19.72
C ILE A 189 -5.08 -3.36 19.67
N ALA A 190 -4.19 -3.01 20.61
CA ALA A 190 -2.79 -3.42 20.58
C ALA A 190 -2.63 -4.94 20.51
N ASP A 191 -3.46 -5.71 21.21
CA ASP A 191 -3.45 -7.18 21.26
C ASP A 191 -3.68 -7.86 19.90
N LYS A 192 -4.19 -7.10 18.92
CA LYS A 192 -4.39 -7.57 17.54
C LYS A 192 -3.11 -7.55 16.72
N PHE A 193 -2.08 -6.87 17.20
CA PHE A 193 -0.80 -6.68 16.52
C PHE A 193 0.37 -7.29 17.30
N ASP A 194 1.49 -7.52 16.61
CA ASP A 194 2.79 -7.85 17.20
C ASP A 194 3.95 -7.14 16.48
N ALA A 195 3.63 -6.18 15.61
CA ALA A 195 4.63 -5.42 14.88
C ALA A 195 4.10 -4.08 14.34
N PHE A 196 5.02 -3.13 14.09
CA PHE A 196 4.75 -1.81 13.53
C PHE A 196 5.56 -1.56 12.26
N ALA A 197 4.88 -1.09 11.22
CA ALA A 197 5.47 -0.68 9.96
C ALA A 197 5.41 0.84 9.82
N TRP A 198 6.56 1.46 9.53
CA TRP A 198 6.68 2.90 9.30
C TRP A 198 6.90 3.14 7.81
N ILE A 199 5.87 3.70 7.15
CA ILE A 199 5.81 3.96 5.70
C ILE A 199 5.69 5.46 5.43
N GLY A 200 5.76 5.88 4.18
CA GLY A 200 5.55 7.27 3.78
C GLY A 200 6.23 7.58 2.45
N GLY A 201 6.63 8.84 2.28
CA GLY A 201 7.56 9.29 1.23
C GLY A 201 9.00 8.86 1.54
N GLU A 202 9.83 9.77 2.05
CA GLU A 202 11.17 9.47 2.57
C GLU A 202 11.27 9.77 4.07
N PRO A 203 11.10 8.76 4.94
CA PRO A 203 11.10 8.94 6.39
C PRO A 203 12.39 9.49 6.98
N MET A 204 13.54 9.36 6.30
CA MET A 204 14.82 9.89 6.78
C MET A 204 15.14 11.31 6.31
N MET A 205 14.23 11.99 5.58
CA MET A 205 14.35 13.43 5.36
C MET A 205 14.35 14.16 6.71
N PRO A 206 15.19 15.20 6.93
CA PRO A 206 15.42 15.76 8.26
C PRO A 206 14.15 16.09 9.05
N GLN A 207 13.21 16.82 8.44
CA GLN A 207 11.96 17.21 9.11
C GLN A 207 11.06 16.01 9.43
N VAL A 208 10.97 15.03 8.51
CA VAL A 208 10.13 13.84 8.70
C VAL A 208 10.72 12.93 9.77
N LEU A 209 12.04 12.78 9.77
CA LEU A 209 12.76 11.96 10.74
C LEU A 209 12.61 12.52 12.15
N ASP A 210 12.82 13.82 12.33
CA ASP A 210 12.72 14.48 13.63
C ASP A 210 11.33 14.32 14.26
N ASP A 211 10.29 14.34 13.43
CA ASP A 211 8.90 14.12 13.87
C ASP A 211 8.55 12.66 14.13
N ALA A 212 9.13 11.73 13.37
CA ALA A 212 8.88 10.31 13.51
C ALA A 212 9.53 9.71 14.77
N LEU A 213 10.75 10.13 15.11
CA LEU A 213 11.57 9.52 16.17
C LEU A 213 10.87 9.46 17.55
N PRO A 214 10.23 10.53 18.07
CA PRO A 214 9.56 10.49 19.37
C PRO A 214 8.42 9.47 19.43
N MET A 215 7.71 9.26 18.32
CA MET A 215 6.63 8.28 18.27
C MET A 215 7.15 6.85 18.20
N ILE A 216 8.14 6.60 17.34
CA ILE A 216 8.77 5.28 17.22
C ILE A 216 9.30 4.86 18.60
N LYS A 217 9.95 5.80 19.30
CA LYS A 217 10.43 5.59 20.67
C LYS A 217 9.30 5.26 21.63
N TYR A 218 8.21 6.03 21.63
CA TYR A 218 7.06 5.76 22.49
C TYR A 218 6.47 4.36 22.24
N PHE A 219 6.26 3.97 20.98
CA PHE A 219 5.73 2.65 20.64
C PHE A 219 6.71 1.53 21.00
N HIS A 220 8.03 1.77 20.88
CA HIS A 220 9.05 0.84 21.34
C HIS A 220 8.98 0.63 22.86
N GLU A 221 8.91 1.72 23.63
CA GLU A 221 8.90 1.67 25.10
C GLU A 221 7.58 1.10 25.65
N THR A 222 6.46 1.36 24.96
CA THR A 222 5.12 0.89 25.35
C THR A 222 4.91 -0.57 24.97
N TYR A 223 5.42 -1.00 23.81
CA TYR A 223 5.26 -2.34 23.26
C TYR A 223 6.63 -2.97 22.94
N PRO A 224 7.45 -3.28 23.96
CA PRO A 224 8.85 -3.69 23.78
C PRO A 224 9.01 -5.00 22.99
N ASP A 225 7.99 -5.85 22.99
CA ASP A 225 7.99 -7.12 22.25
C ASP A 225 7.58 -6.98 20.78
N TYR A 226 7.14 -5.78 20.34
CA TYR A 226 6.62 -5.58 19.00
C TYR A 226 7.77 -5.25 18.05
N HIS A 227 7.88 -6.01 16.96
CA HIS A 227 8.91 -5.76 15.96
C HIS A 227 8.62 -4.49 15.18
N GLN A 228 9.64 -3.65 14.92
CA GLN A 228 9.46 -2.42 14.18
C GLN A 228 10.35 -2.36 12.94
N TRP A 229 9.75 -1.98 11.81
CA TRP A 229 10.46 -1.79 10.56
C TRP A 229 10.08 -0.50 9.85
N MET A 230 11.01 0.02 9.06
CA MET A 230 10.82 1.26 8.29
C MET A 230 11.18 1.08 6.82
N TYR A 231 10.45 1.78 5.96
CA TYR A 231 10.72 1.88 4.53
C TYR A 231 11.53 3.13 4.21
N THR A 232 12.43 3.06 3.24
CA THR A 232 13.22 4.19 2.76
C THR A 232 13.58 4.03 1.29
N ASN A 233 13.68 5.13 0.54
CA ASN A 233 14.33 5.16 -0.77
C ASN A 233 15.87 5.15 -0.64
N GLY A 234 16.40 5.34 0.57
CA GLY A 234 17.81 5.22 0.92
C GLY A 234 18.68 6.44 0.58
N SER A 235 18.10 7.49 0.01
CA SER A 235 18.81 8.74 -0.32
C SER A 235 19.27 9.52 0.93
N TYR A 236 18.57 9.36 2.05
CA TYR A 236 18.92 9.94 3.36
C TYR A 236 19.38 8.91 4.41
N ALA A 237 19.62 7.65 4.01
CA ALA A 237 20.16 6.61 4.87
C ALA A 237 21.67 6.80 5.16
N THR A 238 22.02 7.89 5.82
CA THR A 238 23.36 8.10 6.39
C THR A 238 23.54 7.21 7.62
N THR A 239 24.79 6.91 7.98
CA THR A 239 25.10 6.15 9.21
C THR A 239 24.47 6.80 10.45
N GLU A 240 24.50 8.13 10.52
CA GLU A 240 23.89 8.90 11.61
C GLU A 240 22.36 8.71 11.67
N ASN A 241 21.66 8.91 10.55
CA ASN A 241 20.20 8.74 10.52
C ASN A 241 19.78 7.30 10.82
N MET A 242 20.52 6.32 10.31
CA MET A 242 20.31 4.91 10.61
C MET A 242 20.52 4.60 12.10
N GLN A 243 21.56 5.17 12.73
CA GLN A 243 21.78 5.00 14.17
C GLN A 243 20.64 5.61 14.98
N ARG A 244 20.18 6.81 14.63
CA ARG A 244 19.04 7.48 15.29
C ARG A 244 17.78 6.61 15.26
N LEU A 245 17.49 5.95 14.13
CA LEU A 245 16.36 5.02 14.02
C LEU A 245 16.55 3.75 14.85
N TYR A 246 17.76 3.20 14.87
CA TYR A 246 18.09 2.04 15.70
C TYR A 246 17.88 2.35 17.19
N ASP A 247 18.34 3.52 17.63
CA ASP A 247 18.28 3.97 19.04
C ASP A 247 16.85 4.12 19.56
N VAL A 248 15.88 4.42 18.68
CA VAL A 248 14.46 4.52 19.05
C VAL A 248 13.66 3.23 18.85
N GLY A 249 14.30 2.13 18.42
CA GLY A 249 13.67 0.81 18.40
C GLY A 249 13.40 0.20 17.02
N ILE A 250 13.80 0.83 15.91
CA ILE A 250 13.74 0.17 14.59
C ILE A 250 14.75 -0.99 14.54
N ARG A 251 14.30 -2.15 14.06
CA ARG A 251 15.14 -3.37 13.92
C ARG A 251 15.18 -3.92 12.51
N GLU A 252 14.37 -3.41 11.60
CA GLU A 252 14.37 -3.82 10.20
C GLU A 252 14.25 -2.59 9.29
N LEU A 253 15.11 -2.51 8.27
CA LEU A 253 15.09 -1.42 7.29
C LEU A 253 14.87 -1.97 5.89
N ARG A 254 13.90 -1.42 5.15
CA ARG A 254 13.55 -1.87 3.79
C ARG A 254 13.87 -0.79 2.77
N PHE A 255 14.83 -1.08 1.89
CA PHE A 255 15.26 -0.17 0.83
C PHE A 255 14.44 -0.38 -0.44
N ASN A 256 13.88 0.72 -0.96
CA ASN A 256 13.33 0.79 -2.31
C ASN A 256 14.43 1.26 -3.28
N LEU A 257 15.26 0.34 -3.76
CA LEU A 257 16.37 0.66 -4.67
C LEU A 257 15.92 1.14 -6.05
N SER A 258 14.73 0.73 -6.52
CA SER A 258 14.21 1.21 -7.81
C SER A 258 13.93 2.71 -7.78
N ALA A 259 13.69 3.30 -6.61
CA ALA A 259 13.37 4.72 -6.47
C ALA A 259 14.57 5.62 -6.82
N VAL A 260 15.78 5.08 -6.64
CA VAL A 260 17.04 5.76 -6.89
C VAL A 260 17.78 5.15 -8.09
N GLY A 261 17.07 4.41 -8.95
CA GLY A 261 17.63 3.76 -10.13
C GLY A 261 18.80 2.82 -9.80
N PHE A 262 18.71 2.10 -8.67
CA PHE A 262 19.75 1.19 -8.19
C PHE A 262 21.12 1.86 -8.01
N SER A 263 21.13 3.13 -7.59
CA SER A 263 22.35 3.88 -7.31
C SER A 263 23.33 3.09 -6.44
N ARG A 264 24.56 2.88 -6.94
CA ARG A 264 25.66 2.23 -6.20
C ARG A 264 25.94 2.89 -4.85
N LYS A 265 25.72 4.20 -4.73
CA LYS A 265 25.84 4.94 -3.46
C LYS A 265 24.81 4.45 -2.44
N VAL A 266 23.58 4.17 -2.86
CA VAL A 266 22.52 3.66 -1.98
C VAL A 266 22.70 2.17 -1.70
N ILE A 267 23.17 1.37 -2.67
CA ILE A 267 23.57 -0.02 -2.42
C ILE A 267 24.68 -0.08 -1.35
N ALA A 268 25.67 0.81 -1.41
CA ALA A 268 26.70 0.92 -0.37
C ALA A 268 26.12 1.27 1.00
N ARG A 269 25.11 2.17 1.08
CA ARG A 269 24.41 2.48 2.34
C ARG A 269 23.62 1.30 2.87
N MET A 270 22.97 0.51 2.00
CA MET A 270 22.30 -0.73 2.39
C MET A 270 23.29 -1.74 2.99
N LYS A 271 24.51 -1.83 2.44
CA LYS A 271 25.59 -2.62 3.04
C LYS A 271 26.04 -2.10 4.41
N GLU A 272 26.12 -0.78 4.60
CA GLU A 272 26.38 -0.20 5.93
C GLU A 272 25.24 -0.46 6.90
N ALA A 273 23.98 -0.45 6.43
CA ALA A 273 22.81 -0.74 7.25
C ALA A 273 22.89 -2.12 7.91
N LYS A 274 23.47 -3.14 7.23
CA LYS A 274 23.67 -4.49 7.79
C LYS A 274 24.61 -4.53 9.01
N LYS A 275 25.42 -3.49 9.22
CA LYS A 275 26.27 -3.36 10.42
C LYS A 275 25.50 -2.77 11.61
N ILE A 276 24.35 -2.14 11.36
CA ILE A 276 23.55 -1.42 12.36
C ILE A 276 22.30 -2.22 12.72
N PHE A 277 21.54 -2.66 11.72
CA PHE A 277 20.27 -3.35 11.91
C PHE A 277 20.44 -4.87 11.83
N PRO A 278 19.71 -5.64 12.65
CA PRO A 278 19.70 -7.09 12.52
C PRO A 278 19.12 -7.53 11.17
N TYR A 279 18.10 -6.82 10.66
CA TYR A 279 17.45 -7.12 9.38
C TYR A 279 17.53 -5.94 8.41
N VAL A 280 17.97 -6.19 7.19
CA VAL A 280 17.94 -5.25 6.07
C VAL A 280 17.36 -5.96 4.86
N CYS A 281 16.31 -5.38 4.31
CA CYS A 281 15.60 -5.92 3.18
C CYS A 281 15.63 -4.95 2.00
N MET A 282 15.35 -5.48 0.82
CA MET A 282 14.91 -4.69 -0.32
C MET A 282 13.40 -4.88 -0.48
N GLU A 283 12.66 -3.80 -0.75
CA GLU A 283 11.26 -3.87 -1.16
C GLU A 283 11.03 -2.91 -2.33
N ILE A 284 10.77 -3.47 -3.51
CA ILE A 284 10.64 -2.71 -4.76
C ILE A 284 9.34 -3.09 -5.47
N PRO A 285 8.63 -2.15 -6.12
CA PRO A 285 7.60 -2.48 -7.07
C PRO A 285 8.23 -3.15 -8.30
N MET A 286 7.63 -4.22 -8.78
CA MET A 286 8.12 -4.97 -9.93
C MET A 286 7.57 -4.38 -11.22
N THR A 287 8.22 -3.32 -11.66
CA THR A 287 8.07 -2.75 -13.01
C THR A 287 9.19 -3.27 -13.91
N LYS A 288 9.07 -3.12 -15.22
CA LYS A 288 10.13 -3.46 -16.19
C LYS A 288 11.46 -2.78 -15.82
N LYS A 289 11.45 -1.47 -15.57
CA LYS A 289 12.64 -0.71 -15.16
C LYS A 289 13.23 -1.24 -13.84
N SER A 290 12.38 -1.66 -12.91
CA SER A 290 12.82 -2.22 -11.62
C SER A 290 13.45 -3.61 -11.79
N TYR A 291 12.86 -4.44 -12.63
CA TYR A 291 13.43 -5.74 -13.01
C TYR A 291 14.79 -5.59 -13.68
N GLU A 292 14.89 -4.76 -14.73
CA GLU A 292 16.14 -4.55 -15.45
C GLU A 292 17.24 -3.98 -14.56
N GLY A 293 16.90 -3.03 -13.69
CA GLY A 293 17.83 -2.47 -12.71
C GLY A 293 18.28 -3.49 -11.67
N LEU A 294 17.36 -4.29 -11.13
CA LEU A 294 17.70 -5.39 -10.22
C LEU A 294 18.64 -6.38 -10.90
N MET A 295 18.32 -6.83 -12.11
CA MET A 295 19.14 -7.80 -12.85
C MET A 295 20.49 -7.23 -13.29
N THR A 296 20.61 -5.92 -13.46
CA THR A 296 21.89 -5.26 -13.73
C THR A 296 22.79 -5.25 -12.49
N HIS A 297 22.21 -5.08 -11.30
CA HIS A 297 22.94 -4.85 -10.05
C HIS A 297 22.87 -6.02 -9.04
N TYR A 298 22.24 -7.15 -9.39
CA TYR A 298 21.90 -8.20 -8.42
C TYR A 298 23.10 -8.70 -7.61
N LYS A 299 24.28 -8.87 -8.23
CA LYS A 299 25.49 -9.30 -7.52
C LYS A 299 25.92 -8.28 -6.46
N GLU A 300 25.94 -6.99 -6.80
CA GLU A 300 26.28 -5.91 -5.86
C GLU A 300 25.26 -5.85 -4.71
N ILE A 301 24.00 -6.12 -5.01
CA ILE A 301 22.91 -6.19 -4.03
C ILE A 301 23.10 -7.40 -3.10
N LEU A 302 23.35 -8.59 -3.63
CA LEU A 302 23.61 -9.80 -2.83
C LEU A 302 24.85 -9.63 -1.94
N ASP A 303 25.91 -8.98 -2.45
CA ASP A 303 27.14 -8.68 -1.71
C ASP A 303 26.95 -7.70 -0.54
N THR A 304 25.77 -7.10 -0.40
CA THR A 304 25.41 -6.34 0.82
C THR A 304 25.11 -7.24 2.01
N GLY A 305 24.75 -8.51 1.76
CA GLY A 305 24.28 -9.43 2.79
C GLY A 305 22.86 -9.14 3.28
N LEU A 306 22.00 -8.55 2.44
CA LEU A 306 20.59 -8.36 2.74
C LEU A 306 19.90 -9.68 3.11
N ASP A 307 18.91 -9.62 4.00
CA ASP A 307 18.22 -10.80 4.50
C ASP A 307 17.10 -11.24 3.57
N GLN A 308 16.45 -10.27 2.90
CA GLN A 308 15.25 -10.53 2.13
C GLN A 308 15.00 -9.53 1.00
N MET A 309 14.43 -10.01 -0.09
CA MET A 309 13.87 -9.23 -1.19
C MET A 309 12.35 -9.43 -1.21
N ASN A 310 11.59 -8.35 -1.01
CA ASN A 310 10.15 -8.31 -1.19
C ASN A 310 9.87 -7.71 -2.57
N LEU A 311 9.51 -8.57 -3.53
CA LEU A 311 9.19 -8.16 -4.89
C LEU A 311 7.69 -7.83 -4.92
N ALA A 312 7.36 -6.56 -4.71
CA ALA A 312 5.98 -6.10 -4.65
C ALA A 312 5.39 -6.04 -6.05
N GLU A 313 4.25 -6.71 -6.25
CA GLU A 313 3.49 -6.51 -7.47
C GLU A 313 3.12 -5.03 -7.60
N PHE A 314 3.37 -4.47 -8.78
CA PHE A 314 3.16 -3.05 -9.07
C PHE A 314 1.67 -2.72 -8.99
N MET A 315 1.34 -1.64 -8.30
CA MET A 315 -0.03 -1.17 -8.13
C MET A 315 -0.16 0.10 -8.95
N VAL A 316 -0.94 0.04 -10.01
CA VAL A 316 -1.17 1.17 -10.91
C VAL A 316 -2.08 2.17 -10.23
N GLY A 317 -1.71 3.46 -10.19
CA GLY A 317 -2.59 4.53 -9.69
C GLY A 317 -3.36 5.25 -10.80
N ASP A 318 -4.32 6.10 -10.39
CA ASP A 318 -5.20 6.83 -11.31
C ASP A 318 -4.46 7.79 -12.24
N THR A 319 -3.40 8.40 -11.74
CA THR A 319 -2.59 9.33 -12.52
C THR A 319 -1.71 8.58 -13.51
N GLN A 320 -1.22 7.39 -13.15
CA GLN A 320 -0.45 6.55 -14.06
C GLN A 320 -1.30 5.96 -15.18
N ILE A 321 -2.52 5.49 -14.92
CA ILE A 321 -3.37 4.91 -15.96
C ILE A 321 -3.77 5.94 -17.02
N ASN A 322 -3.90 7.21 -16.62
CA ASN A 322 -4.33 8.28 -17.51
C ASN A 322 -3.16 8.99 -18.23
N ASN A 323 -1.97 9.06 -17.61
CA ASN A 323 -0.87 9.92 -18.07
C ASN A 323 0.49 9.21 -18.14
N GLY A 324 0.57 7.90 -17.90
CA GLY A 324 1.85 7.19 -17.79
C GLY A 324 2.27 6.49 -19.08
N ASP A 325 3.08 7.14 -19.92
CA ASP A 325 3.72 6.49 -21.08
C ASP A 325 4.52 5.24 -20.65
N GLU A 326 5.16 5.29 -19.47
CA GLU A 326 5.83 4.12 -18.90
C GLU A 326 4.91 2.93 -18.61
N LEU A 327 3.62 3.16 -18.32
CA LEU A 327 2.68 2.08 -18.05
C LEU A 327 2.40 1.26 -19.31
N GLU A 328 2.42 1.89 -20.49
CA GLU A 328 2.25 1.20 -21.78
C GLU A 328 3.37 0.19 -22.03
N GLU A 329 4.59 0.49 -21.57
CA GLU A 329 5.70 -0.47 -21.65
C GLU A 329 5.50 -1.70 -20.75
N GLU A 330 4.63 -1.62 -19.74
CA GLU A 330 4.31 -2.74 -18.85
C GLU A 330 3.25 -3.68 -19.45
N GLY A 331 2.49 -3.25 -20.45
CA GLY A 331 1.50 -4.09 -21.12
C GLY A 331 0.14 -4.15 -20.43
N LYS A 332 -0.65 -5.17 -20.79
CA LYS A 332 -2.05 -5.32 -20.31
C LYS A 332 -2.16 -5.32 -18.80
N LEU A 333 -3.22 -4.67 -18.33
CA LEU A 333 -3.60 -4.58 -16.95
C LEU A 333 -4.62 -5.65 -16.59
N TYR A 334 -4.58 -6.09 -15.35
CA TYR A 334 -5.61 -6.94 -14.77
C TYR A 334 -5.98 -6.40 -13.38
N ASN A 335 -7.19 -6.73 -12.94
CA ASN A 335 -7.68 -6.34 -11.63
C ASN A 335 -7.96 -7.60 -10.79
N PHE A 336 -7.33 -7.69 -9.62
CA PHE A 336 -7.65 -8.75 -8.68
C PHE A 336 -8.82 -8.36 -7.77
N LYS A 337 -9.98 -9.01 -7.96
CA LYS A 337 -11.18 -8.89 -7.11
C LYS A 337 -11.72 -7.46 -6.93
N GLY A 338 -11.62 -6.61 -7.94
CA GLY A 338 -12.02 -5.20 -7.84
C GLY A 338 -11.11 -4.36 -6.93
N PHE A 339 -10.02 -4.92 -6.40
CA PHE A 339 -9.24 -4.31 -5.32
C PHE A 339 -8.03 -3.52 -5.84
N ILE A 340 -7.12 -4.16 -6.57
CA ILE A 340 -5.89 -3.52 -7.08
C ILE A 340 -5.69 -3.89 -8.54
N CYS A 341 -5.34 -2.89 -9.36
CA CYS A 341 -4.94 -3.03 -10.75
C CYS A 341 -3.42 -3.11 -10.86
N SER A 342 -2.95 -4.02 -11.71
CA SER A 342 -1.53 -4.26 -11.97
C SER A 342 -1.31 -4.67 -13.43
N PRO A 343 -0.16 -4.34 -14.04
CA PRO A 343 0.22 -4.99 -15.28
C PRO A 343 0.56 -6.46 -15.04
N VAL A 344 0.11 -7.33 -15.94
CA VAL A 344 0.40 -8.78 -15.89
C VAL A 344 1.90 -9.05 -15.85
N SER A 345 2.68 -8.22 -16.56
CA SER A 345 4.13 -8.31 -16.62
C SER A 345 4.81 -8.18 -15.25
N SER A 346 4.20 -7.48 -14.28
CA SER A 346 4.77 -7.29 -12.95
C SER A 346 5.06 -8.63 -12.26
N ARG A 347 4.08 -9.53 -12.30
CA ARG A 347 4.19 -10.89 -11.76
C ARG A 347 5.19 -11.71 -12.57
N GLN A 348 5.18 -11.60 -13.90
CA GLN A 348 6.14 -12.30 -14.76
C GLN A 348 7.59 -11.91 -14.45
N TYR A 349 7.86 -10.63 -14.18
CA TYR A 349 9.18 -10.17 -13.75
C TYR A 349 9.60 -10.76 -12.40
N THR A 350 8.69 -10.78 -11.42
CA THR A 350 8.93 -11.44 -10.12
C THR A 350 9.40 -12.89 -10.31
N TYR A 351 8.71 -13.67 -11.14
CA TYR A 351 9.07 -15.07 -11.34
C TYR A 351 10.32 -15.28 -12.21
N LYS A 352 10.66 -14.34 -13.10
CA LYS A 352 11.99 -14.35 -13.76
C LYS A 352 13.12 -14.23 -12.74
N VAL A 353 12.98 -13.30 -11.77
CA VAL A 353 13.97 -13.14 -10.69
C VAL A 353 14.02 -14.38 -9.80
N ILE A 354 12.87 -14.88 -9.34
CA ILE A 354 12.80 -16.06 -8.46
C ILE A 354 13.42 -17.29 -9.15
N LYS A 355 13.09 -17.53 -10.43
CA LYS A 355 13.66 -18.65 -11.18
C LYS A 355 15.18 -18.56 -11.27
N GLN A 356 15.70 -17.41 -11.64
CA GLN A 356 17.15 -17.21 -11.70
C GLN A 356 17.82 -17.36 -10.32
N ALA A 357 17.19 -16.83 -9.27
CA ALA A 357 17.68 -16.97 -7.91
C ALA A 357 17.69 -18.42 -7.43
N ALA A 358 16.72 -19.24 -7.82
CA ALA A 358 16.68 -20.67 -7.54
C ALA A 358 17.80 -21.41 -8.28
N GLU A 359 17.94 -21.18 -9.59
CA GLU A 359 18.97 -21.78 -10.46
C GLU A 359 20.40 -21.45 -9.97
N GLU A 360 20.64 -20.18 -9.64
CA GLU A 360 21.94 -19.69 -9.16
C GLU A 360 22.12 -19.84 -7.63
N LYS A 361 21.10 -20.32 -6.91
CA LYS A 361 21.10 -20.52 -5.44
C LYS A 361 21.49 -19.25 -4.67
N TRP A 362 20.81 -18.15 -4.96
CA TRP A 362 21.08 -16.88 -4.29
C TRP A 362 20.89 -17.01 -2.77
N PRO A 363 21.82 -16.46 -1.96
CA PRO A 363 21.79 -16.61 -0.50
C PRO A 363 20.87 -15.57 0.16
N VAL A 364 19.65 -15.41 -0.34
CA VAL A 364 18.67 -14.42 0.12
C VAL A 364 17.26 -15.00 0.05
N VAL A 365 16.39 -14.58 0.97
CA VAL A 365 14.97 -14.90 0.86
C VAL A 365 14.31 -13.99 -0.17
N ILE A 366 13.49 -14.54 -1.07
CA ILE A 366 12.73 -13.74 -2.04
C ILE A 366 11.25 -14.03 -1.86
N ASN A 367 10.48 -12.99 -1.54
CA ASN A 367 9.03 -13.07 -1.42
C ASN A 367 8.36 -12.48 -2.65
N ASP A 368 7.39 -13.25 -3.14
CA ASP A 368 6.39 -12.76 -4.07
C ASP A 368 5.30 -12.00 -3.30
N CYS A 369 5.33 -10.67 -3.37
CA CYS A 369 4.40 -9.80 -2.67
C CYS A 369 3.22 -9.42 -3.57
N SER A 370 2.42 -10.43 -3.94
CA SER A 370 1.19 -10.36 -4.74
C SER A 370 0.12 -9.42 -4.20
N ASN A 371 -0.71 -8.92 -5.09
CA ASN A 371 -1.97 -8.26 -4.76
C ASN A 371 -2.99 -9.24 -4.15
N GLU A 372 -2.98 -10.51 -4.56
CA GLU A 372 -3.79 -11.58 -3.96
C GLU A 372 -3.42 -11.79 -2.49
N TYR A 373 -2.12 -11.86 -2.22
CA TYR A 373 -1.61 -11.97 -0.86
C TYR A 373 -1.93 -10.72 -0.05
N LYS A 374 -1.78 -9.52 -0.63
CA LYS A 374 -2.14 -8.24 0.02
C LYS A 374 -3.62 -8.20 0.39
N TYR A 375 -4.51 -8.62 -0.49
CA TYR A 375 -5.94 -8.71 -0.23
C TYR A 375 -6.24 -9.66 0.92
N TYR A 376 -5.68 -10.88 0.89
CA TYR A 376 -5.95 -11.91 1.91
C TYR A 376 -5.47 -11.51 3.31
N LYS A 377 -4.28 -10.90 3.43
CA LYS A 377 -3.79 -10.47 4.75
C LYS A 377 -4.60 -9.31 5.34
N LEU A 378 -5.20 -8.46 4.48
CA LEU A 378 -6.09 -7.39 4.93
C LEU A 378 -7.43 -7.96 5.40
N SER A 379 -8.00 -8.94 4.69
CA SER A 379 -9.23 -9.61 5.14
C SER A 379 -9.03 -10.37 6.46
N ILE A 380 -7.84 -10.92 6.72
CA ILE A 380 -7.49 -11.46 8.05
C ILE A 380 -7.58 -10.39 9.14
N GLN A 381 -7.08 -9.17 8.90
CA GLN A 381 -7.12 -8.09 9.88
C GLN A 381 -8.56 -7.65 10.16
N GLU A 382 -9.36 -7.49 9.11
CA GLU A 382 -10.78 -7.16 9.22
C GLU A 382 -11.55 -8.19 10.04
N ASN A 383 -11.33 -9.49 9.78
CA ASN A 383 -11.94 -10.57 10.55
C ASN A 383 -11.55 -10.59 12.04
N LYS A 384 -10.46 -9.92 12.43
CA LYS A 384 -10.06 -9.71 13.84
C LYS A 384 -10.69 -8.44 14.44
N GLY A 385 -11.63 -7.81 13.74
CA GLY A 385 -12.24 -6.55 14.13
C GLY A 385 -11.27 -5.38 14.12
N VAL A 386 -10.20 -5.46 13.32
CA VAL A 386 -9.40 -4.28 12.97
C VAL A 386 -10.15 -3.64 11.82
N ASN A 387 -11.10 -2.75 12.10
CA ASN A 387 -12.05 -2.24 11.10
C ASN A 387 -11.37 -1.22 10.17
N ILE A 388 -10.79 -1.73 9.08
CA ILE A 388 -9.82 -1.00 8.24
C ILE A 388 -10.11 -1.05 6.76
N PHE A 389 -11.08 -1.86 6.35
CA PHE A 389 -11.41 -2.01 4.94
C PHE A 389 -11.83 -0.64 4.39
N GLN A 390 -12.61 0.14 5.12
CA GLN A 390 -13.11 1.43 4.63
C GLN A 390 -12.03 2.52 4.44
N GLY A 391 -11.07 2.65 5.36
CA GLY A 391 -10.00 3.65 5.25
C GLY A 391 -8.92 3.29 4.24
N ARG A 392 -8.67 1.98 4.03
CA ARG A 392 -7.67 1.49 3.06
C ARG A 392 -8.24 1.26 1.67
N VAL A 393 -9.48 0.80 1.55
CA VAL A 393 -10.18 0.73 0.26
C VAL A 393 -10.30 2.14 -0.33
N GLY A 394 -10.48 3.21 0.45
CA GLY A 394 -10.37 4.58 -0.09
C GLY A 394 -8.96 5.02 -0.52
N TYR A 395 -7.90 4.35 -0.02
CA TYR A 395 -6.49 4.69 -0.30
C TYR A 395 -5.86 3.81 -1.40
N TRP A 396 -6.42 2.62 -1.62
CA TRP A 396 -5.97 1.61 -2.60
C TRP A 396 -7.01 1.34 -3.69
N ASN A 397 -8.28 1.77 -3.53
CA ASN A 397 -9.15 2.02 -4.67
C ASN A 397 -8.63 3.29 -5.33
N ASN A 398 -7.63 3.09 -6.15
CA ASN A 398 -7.45 3.92 -7.32
C ASN A 398 -8.83 4.02 -8.00
N HIS A 399 -9.31 5.24 -8.13
CA HIS A 399 -10.60 5.62 -8.68
C HIS A 399 -10.73 5.39 -10.19
N TYR A 400 -9.82 4.65 -10.84
CA TYR A 400 -10.04 4.18 -12.20
C TYR A 400 -11.33 3.35 -12.28
N SER A 401 -12.07 3.61 -13.34
CA SER A 401 -13.22 2.80 -13.69
C SER A 401 -12.76 1.51 -14.40
N LEU A 402 -13.59 0.47 -14.38
CA LEU A 402 -13.36 -0.70 -15.24
C LEU A 402 -13.23 -0.27 -16.72
N GLU A 403 -13.95 0.78 -17.12
CA GLU A 403 -13.88 1.38 -18.45
C GLU A 403 -12.49 1.95 -18.76
N ASP A 404 -11.77 2.51 -17.77
CA ASP A 404 -10.40 3.00 -17.98
C ASP A 404 -9.41 1.85 -18.21
N ILE A 405 -9.59 0.74 -17.48
CA ILE A 405 -8.80 -0.48 -17.67
C ILE A 405 -9.08 -1.08 -19.05
N GLU A 406 -10.34 -1.17 -19.46
CA GLU A 406 -10.75 -1.69 -20.76
C GLU A 406 -10.18 -0.85 -21.90
N LYS A 407 -10.32 0.48 -21.85
CA LYS A 407 -9.73 1.40 -22.84
C LYS A 407 -8.21 1.25 -22.93
N PHE A 408 -7.54 1.13 -21.77
CA PHE A 408 -6.10 0.91 -21.74
C PHE A 408 -5.74 -0.43 -22.40
N ASN A 409 -6.42 -1.51 -22.04
CA ASN A 409 -6.17 -2.83 -22.61
C ASN A 409 -6.46 -2.88 -24.12
N GLU A 410 -7.53 -2.24 -24.60
CA GLU A 410 -7.82 -2.11 -26.04
C GLU A 410 -6.68 -1.40 -26.80
N LYS A 411 -6.07 -0.37 -26.20
CA LYS A 411 -4.91 0.31 -26.77
C LYS A 411 -3.70 -0.62 -26.87
N MET A 412 -3.54 -1.56 -25.94
CA MET A 412 -2.41 -2.48 -25.89
C MET A 412 -2.52 -3.69 -26.83
N GLY A 413 -3.65 -3.86 -27.53
CA GLY A 413 -3.93 -5.03 -28.38
C GLY A 413 -4.39 -6.22 -27.56
#